data_AF-A0ABD0PMY8-F1
#
_entry.id   AF-A0ABD0PMY8-F1
#
_cell.length_a   1.000
_cell.length_b   1.000
_cell.length_c   1.000
_cell.angle_alpha   90.00
_cell.angle_beta   90.00
_cell.angle_gamma   90.00
#
_symmetry.space_group_name_H-M   'P 1'
#
loop_
_entity.id
_entity.type
_entity.pdbx_description
1 polymer ?
#
loop_
_entity_poly.entity_id
_entity_poly.type
_entity_poly.pdbx_seq_one_letter_code
_entity_poly.pdbx_strand_id
1 'polypeptide(L)' 'APSRYSIKIKIRQLPTGSKDARPLLKEMKKGKEFCVIFDCSYQTAADVLKQ' A
#
# COMPACT_ATOMS: atom_id res chain seq x y z
N ALA A 1 -23.47 -13.77 -8.82
CA ALA A 1 -23.94 -13.75 -7.42
C ALA A 1 -23.22 -12.62 -6.69
N PRO A 2 -23.89 -11.83 -5.82
CA PRO A 2 -23.16 -10.89 -4.96
C PRO A 2 -22.19 -11.72 -4.13
N SER A 3 -20.92 -11.32 -4.05
CA SER A 3 -19.95 -12.04 -3.23
C SER A 3 -20.44 -12.02 -1.79
N ARG A 4 -20.56 -13.21 -1.17
CA ARG A 4 -21.01 -13.39 0.23
C ARG A 4 -20.16 -12.57 1.23
N TYR A 5 -18.98 -12.12 0.80
CA TYR A 5 -18.07 -11.24 1.51
C TYR A 5 -17.79 -10.02 0.62
N SER A 6 -18.28 -8.84 1.01
CA SER A 6 -17.95 -7.58 0.36
C SER A 6 -16.63 -7.06 0.92
N ILE A 7 -15.51 -7.36 0.26
CA ILE A 7 -14.20 -6.84 0.66
C ILE A 7 -14.08 -5.41 0.11
N LYS A 8 -13.94 -4.43 1.01
CA LYS A 8 -13.66 -3.04 0.62
C LYS A 8 -12.16 -2.91 0.35
N ILE A 9 -11.80 -2.47 -0.85
CA ILE A 9 -10.41 -2.31 -1.28
C ILE A 9 -10.15 -0.83 -1.58
N LYS A 10 -8.94 -0.36 -1.29
CA LYS A 10 -8.43 0.94 -1.74
C LYS A 10 -7.19 0.71 -2.61
N ILE A 11 -7.13 1.41 -3.74
CA ILE A 11 -5.99 1.36 -4.65
C ILE A 11 -5.10 2.57 -4.37
N ARG A 12 -3.80 2.33 -4.20
CA ARG A 12 -2.77 3.35 -3.95
C ARG A 12 -1.58 3.10 -4.85
N GLN A 13 -0.95 4.17 -5.33
CA GLN A 13 0.21 4.12 -6.20
C GLN A 13 1.48 4.37 -5.38
N LEU A 14 2.47 3.48 -5.52
CA LEU A 14 3.82 3.74 -4.97
C LEU A 14 4.49 4.87 -5.77
N PRO A 15 5.32 5.71 -5.11
CA PRO A 15 6.00 6.81 -5.78
C PRO A 15 6.95 6.29 -6.87
N THR A 16 6.84 6.84 -8.09
CA THR A 16 7.56 6.37 -9.28
C THR A 16 8.94 7.00 -9.49
N GLY A 17 9.29 8.05 -8.74
CA GLY A 17 10.56 8.77 -8.87
C GLY A 17 11.22 9.20 -7.55
N SER A 18 10.51 9.08 -6.43
CA SER A 18 11.05 9.31 -5.09
C SER A 18 11.06 7.99 -4.33
N LYS A 19 12.15 7.73 -3.60
CA LYS A 19 12.19 6.59 -2.68
C LYS A 19 11.40 6.86 -1.40
N ASP A 20 10.93 8.08 -1.17
CA ASP A 20 10.19 8.43 0.04
C ASP A 20 8.70 8.08 -0.07
N ALA A 21 8.32 6.95 0.51
CA ALA A 21 6.96 6.46 0.65
C ALA A 21 6.31 6.86 2.00
N ARG A 22 7.04 7.52 2.93
CA ARG A 22 6.51 7.90 4.26
C ARG A 22 5.22 8.71 4.21
N PRO A 23 5.01 9.66 3.28
CA PRO A 23 3.73 10.37 3.18
C PRO A 23 2.55 9.41 2.91
N LEU A 24 2.73 8.47 1.98
CA LEU A 24 1.73 7.45 1.64
C LEU A 24 1.46 6.51 2.82
N LEU A 25 2.51 6.00 3.46
CA LEU A 25 2.41 5.12 4.61
C LEU A 25 1.70 5.82 5.80
N LYS A 26 1.92 7.12 5.99
CA LYS A 26 1.22 7.92 7.02
C LYS A 26 -0.27 8.02 6.75
N GLU A 27 -0.68 8.19 5.48
CA GLU A 27 -2.09 8.17 5.10
C GLU A 27 -2.73 6.79 5.29
N MET A 28 -2.04 5.72 4.90
CA MET A 28 -2.50 4.33 5.08
C MET A 28 -2.71 4.01 6.57
N LYS A 29 -1.77 4.45 7.42
CA LYS A 29 -1.88 4.34 8.88
C LYS A 29 -3.09 5.10 9.42
N LYS A 30 -3.30 6.35 8.99
CA LYS A 30 -4.49 7.15 9.36
C LYS A 30 -5.78 6.48 8.90
N GLY A 31 -5.77 5.86 7.73
CA GLY A 31 -6.87 5.10 7.14
C GLY A 31 -7.11 3.72 7.77
N LYS A 32 -6.27 3.29 8.73
CA LYS A 32 -6.30 1.95 9.37
C LYS A 32 -6.25 0.81 8.35
N GLU A 33 -5.40 0.98 7.33
CA GLU A 33 -5.22 0.01 6.25
C GLU A 33 -4.18 -1.03 6.66
N PHE A 34 -4.60 -1.99 7.48
CA PHE A 34 -3.70 -3.00 8.08
C PHE A 34 -3.40 -4.20 7.16
N CYS A 35 -4.20 -4.40 6.12
CA CYS A 35 -4.00 -5.45 5.13
C CYS A 35 -3.61 -4.80 3.81
N VAL A 36 -2.37 -5.01 3.37
CA VAL A 36 -1.78 -4.36 2.20
C VAL A 36 -1.14 -5.41 1.30
N ILE A 37 -1.35 -5.28 0.00
CA ILE A 37 -0.65 -6.06 -1.03
C ILE A 37 0.25 -5.09 -1.78
N PHE A 38 1.54 -5.41 -1.88
CA PHE A 38 2.49 -4.64 -2.66
C PHE A 38 2.72 -5.32 -4.01
N ASP A 39 2.22 -4.70 -5.07
CA ASP A 39 2.56 -5.06 -6.45
C ASP A 39 3.73 -4.21 -6.92
N CYS A 40 4.95 -4.70 -6.70
CA CYS A 40 6.19 -4.01 -7.06
C CYS A 40 7.38 -4.98 -7.13
N SER A 41 8.53 -4.48 -7.62
CA SER A 41 9.78 -5.24 -7.57
C SER A 41 10.27 -5.48 -6.15
N TYR A 42 11.10 -6.51 -5.95
CA TYR A 42 11.65 -6.81 -4.62
C TYR A 42 12.48 -5.64 -4.05
N GLN A 43 13.18 -4.88 -4.90
CA GLN A 43 13.96 -3.72 -4.45
C GLN A 43 13.04 -2.62 -3.91
N THR A 44 11.93 -2.37 -4.60
CA THR A 44 10.93 -1.37 -4.17
C THR A 44 10.29 -1.82 -2.87
N ALA A 45 9.91 -3.09 -2.75
CA ALA A 45 9.37 -3.65 -1.51
C ALA A 45 10.37 -3.49 -0.35
N ALA A 46 11.66 -3.79 -0.57
CA ALA A 46 12.69 -3.64 0.45
C ALA A 46 12.87 -2.18 0.89
N ASP A 47 12.81 -1.23 -0.05
CA ASP A 47 12.91 0.20 0.25
C ASP A 47 11.68 0.72 1.02
N VAL A 48 10.49 0.21 0.73
CA VAL A 48 9.25 0.55 1.47
C VAL A 48 9.26 -0.05 2.87
N LEU A 49 9.69 -1.31 3.04
CA LEU A 49 9.74 -2.00 4.34
C LEU A 49 10.75 -1.40 5.33
N LYS A 50 11.73 -0.63 4.84
CA LYS A 50 12.73 0.06 5.67
C LYS A 50 12.23 1.39 6.24
N GLN A 51 11.14 1.94 5.73
CA GLN A 51 10.61 3.26 6.08
C GLN A 51 9.61 3.21 7.24
#